data_AF-A0A2V7MGW7-F1
#
_entry.id   AF-A0A2V7MGW7-F1
#
_cell.length_a   1.000
_cell.length_b   1.000
_cell.length_c   1.000
_cell.angle_alpha   90.00
_cell.angle_beta   90.00
_cell.angle_gamma   90.00
#
_symmetry.space_group_name_H-M   'P 1'
#
loop_
_entity.id
_entity.type
_entity.pdbx_description
1 polymer ?
#
loop_
_entity_poly.entity_id
_entity_poly.type
_entity_poly.pdbx_seq_one_letter_code
_entity_poly.pdbx_strand_id
1 'polypeptide(L)'
;ELPPPAALGWLDDLEATGACGMITGTEARSVGINWAFAPVCDLDLEPKNPIVQTRAFGADPVRVGEQAAVWIRGLQEHGVLGCAKHYPGHGRTTQDSHATLPRVPATPSELQQVDVTPFEYAIRAGVGSVMSAFVAYPNWDPAGRAASFSPEILGYLRDTLNFGGLVVTDALIMAGARAAQPVPVATVGAVAAGCDALLYPENFTSVVAALDRAVGAEISAARADEALAHYDDALVAWTALPDQGEPDLSDHAAFADGLADRAAHLVRGDAPTVRAPLTVSIVDDDVGGPYSVGPRDVFHATLRDAGVALVQRATGNRQRIILVYAEPRSWKGRADLGARSRAALRRLVPGAQLVVLFGHPRLASQIPGATPILLCWHGQPLMQRAAARWVLGRVR
;
A
#
# COMPACT_ATOMS: atom_id res chain seq x y z
N GLU A 1 -1.98 10.25 10.55
CA GLU A 1 -2.52 9.50 9.38
C GLU A 1 -2.43 10.38 8.16
N LEU A 2 -2.15 9.83 6.98
CA LEU A 2 -2.12 10.56 5.70
C LEU A 2 -3.03 9.83 4.69
N PRO A 3 -3.57 10.49 3.65
CA PRO A 3 -4.36 9.82 2.62
C PRO A 3 -3.59 8.65 1.96
N PRO A 4 -4.28 7.60 1.50
CA PRO A 4 -3.62 6.46 0.87
C PRO A 4 -2.93 6.88 -0.44
N PRO A 5 -1.90 6.15 -0.92
CA PRO A 5 -1.16 6.51 -2.13
C PRO A 5 -2.05 6.77 -3.35
N ALA A 6 -3.12 6.01 -3.58
CA ALA A 6 -4.02 6.26 -4.71
C ALA A 6 -4.74 7.61 -4.62
N ALA A 7 -5.02 8.11 -3.41
CA ALA A 7 -5.56 9.45 -3.23
C ALA A 7 -4.52 10.53 -3.59
N LEU A 8 -3.25 10.31 -3.21
CA LEU A 8 -2.15 11.22 -3.54
C LEU A 8 -1.89 11.26 -5.06
N GLY A 9 -1.85 10.09 -5.70
CA GLY A 9 -1.67 10.04 -7.16
C GLY A 9 -2.88 10.52 -7.95
N TRP A 10 -4.10 10.46 -7.40
CA TRP A 10 -5.26 11.12 -7.99
C TRP A 10 -5.22 12.65 -7.85
N LEU A 11 -4.74 13.16 -6.71
CA LEU A 11 -4.55 14.60 -6.50
C LEU A 11 -3.48 15.17 -7.44
N ASP A 12 -2.51 14.36 -7.85
CA ASP A 12 -1.44 14.71 -8.79
C ASP A 12 -0.62 15.93 -8.32
N ASP A 13 -0.46 16.05 -6.99
CA ASP A 13 0.22 17.14 -6.31
C ASP A 13 1.53 16.62 -5.69
N LEU A 14 2.63 16.75 -6.43
CA LEU A 14 3.94 16.24 -6.03
C LEU A 14 4.49 16.94 -4.77
N GLU A 15 4.14 18.21 -4.55
CA GLU A 15 4.56 18.93 -3.34
C GLU A 15 3.86 18.33 -2.12
N ALA A 16 2.55 18.10 -2.20
CA ALA A 16 1.80 17.44 -1.14
C ALA A 16 2.29 16.00 -0.88
N THR A 17 2.64 15.24 -1.92
CA THR A 17 3.20 13.89 -1.75
C THR A 17 4.59 13.92 -1.11
N GLY A 18 5.44 14.89 -1.48
CA GLY A 18 6.73 15.10 -0.82
C GLY A 18 6.56 15.45 0.66
N ALA A 19 5.61 16.32 0.99
CA ALA A 19 5.25 16.66 2.38
C ALA A 19 4.73 15.44 3.16
N CYS A 20 3.96 14.55 2.54
CA CYS A 20 3.59 13.26 3.13
C CYS A 20 4.82 12.40 3.49
N GLY A 21 5.84 12.38 2.63
CA GLY A 21 7.12 11.71 2.89
C GLY A 21 7.86 12.33 4.08
N MET A 22 7.97 13.66 4.10
CA MET A 22 8.55 14.44 5.20
C MET A 22 7.87 14.15 6.54
N ILE A 23 6.54 14.28 6.60
CA ILE A 23 5.75 14.03 7.82
C ILE A 23 5.98 12.59 8.31
N THR A 24 5.96 11.62 7.39
CA THR A 24 6.23 10.22 7.73
C THR A 24 7.63 10.05 8.32
N GLY A 25 8.66 10.67 7.71
CA GLY A 25 10.04 10.59 8.19
C GLY A 25 10.21 11.22 9.57
N THR A 26 9.70 12.43 9.73
CA THR A 26 9.79 13.20 10.98
C THR A 26 9.10 12.46 12.14
N GLU A 27 7.85 12.03 11.97
CA GLU A 27 7.13 11.30 13.01
C GLU A 27 7.76 9.93 13.29
N ALA A 28 8.17 9.18 12.27
CA ALA A 28 8.84 7.90 12.46
C ALA A 28 10.15 8.05 13.26
N ARG A 29 10.97 9.05 12.94
CA ARG A 29 12.21 9.32 13.70
C ARG A 29 11.97 9.67 15.14
N SER A 30 10.94 10.47 15.43
CA SER A 30 10.61 10.87 16.81
C SER A 30 10.33 9.67 17.73
N VAL A 31 9.91 8.53 17.16
CA VAL A 31 9.65 7.28 17.89
C VAL A 31 10.71 6.20 17.66
N GLY A 32 11.86 6.56 17.08
CA GLY A 32 13.01 5.66 16.90
C GLY A 32 12.94 4.73 15.67
N ILE A 33 11.98 4.94 14.76
CA ILE A 33 11.89 4.20 13.49
C ILE A 33 12.81 4.87 12.47
N ASN A 34 13.77 4.11 11.93
CA ASN A 34 14.76 4.59 10.96
C ASN A 34 14.72 3.87 9.61
N TRP A 35 13.84 2.90 9.42
CA TRP A 35 13.61 2.21 8.15
C TRP A 35 12.11 2.02 7.91
N ALA A 36 11.60 2.67 6.86
CA ALA A 36 10.21 2.53 6.43
C ALA A 36 10.13 1.66 5.18
N PHE A 37 9.32 0.60 5.24
CA PHE A 37 9.00 -0.20 4.05
C PHE A 37 7.99 0.52 3.15
N ALA A 38 8.37 1.65 2.59
CA ALA A 38 7.57 2.50 1.71
C ALA A 38 8.50 3.36 0.82
N PRO A 39 8.03 3.81 -0.36
CA PRO A 39 6.66 3.72 -0.84
C PRO A 39 6.39 2.43 -1.64
N VAL A 40 5.11 2.17 -1.89
CA VAL A 40 4.71 1.18 -2.90
C VAL A 40 4.92 1.79 -4.29
N CYS A 41 5.75 1.14 -5.09
CA CYS A 41 6.07 1.44 -6.48
C CYS A 41 5.31 0.54 -7.48
N ASP A 42 4.48 -0.38 -6.98
CA ASP A 42 3.58 -1.17 -7.84
C ASP A 42 2.60 -0.28 -8.61
N LEU A 43 2.16 -0.76 -9.78
CA LEU A 43 1.17 -0.10 -10.62
C LEU A 43 -0.21 -0.76 -10.47
N ASP A 44 -1.28 0.05 -10.47
CA ASP A 44 -2.66 -0.45 -10.46
C ASP A 44 -3.14 -0.87 -11.86
N LEU A 45 -2.47 -1.87 -12.45
CA LEU A 45 -2.70 -2.29 -13.85
C LEU A 45 -3.83 -3.31 -14.00
N GLU A 46 -3.87 -4.34 -13.15
CA GLU A 46 -4.83 -5.44 -13.24
C GLU A 46 -6.06 -5.17 -12.35
N PRO A 47 -7.26 -4.93 -12.91
CA PRO A 47 -8.45 -4.63 -12.11
C PRO A 47 -8.83 -5.73 -11.12
N LYS A 48 -8.43 -6.99 -11.37
CA LYS A 48 -8.63 -8.13 -10.47
C LYS A 48 -7.54 -8.31 -9.43
N ASN A 49 -6.52 -7.44 -9.40
CA ASN A 49 -5.48 -7.48 -8.39
C ASN A 49 -6.09 -7.30 -6.98
N PRO A 50 -5.97 -8.32 -6.09
CA PRO A 50 -6.65 -8.29 -4.81
C PRO A 50 -5.93 -7.45 -3.74
N ILE A 51 -4.70 -6.99 -4.01
CA ILE A 51 -3.80 -6.53 -2.94
C ILE A 51 -3.11 -5.19 -3.20
N VAL A 52 -2.89 -4.75 -4.45
CA VAL A 52 -2.26 -3.45 -4.77
C VAL A 52 -3.28 -2.32 -4.63
N GLN A 53 -4.19 -2.16 -5.59
CA GLN A 53 -5.33 -1.22 -5.53
C GLN A 53 -4.96 0.15 -4.96
N THR A 54 -5.63 0.61 -3.89
CA THR A 54 -5.45 1.93 -3.28
C THR A 54 -4.07 2.14 -2.64
N ARG A 55 -3.23 1.11 -2.57
CA ARG A 55 -1.83 1.20 -2.12
C ARG A 55 -0.87 1.67 -3.21
N ALA A 56 -1.23 1.57 -4.48
CA ALA A 56 -0.46 2.16 -5.57
C ALA A 56 -0.87 3.63 -5.76
N PHE A 57 0.08 4.47 -6.21
CA PHE A 57 -0.25 5.85 -6.58
C PHE A 57 -1.15 5.92 -7.84
N GLY A 58 -1.11 4.91 -8.70
CA GLY A 58 -1.92 4.86 -9.91
C GLY A 58 -1.47 3.78 -10.86
N ALA A 59 -1.87 3.90 -12.13
CA ALA A 59 -1.56 2.94 -13.18
C ALA A 59 -0.53 3.45 -14.21
N ASP A 60 -0.28 4.76 -14.26
CA ASP A 60 0.68 5.36 -15.19
C ASP A 60 2.12 5.24 -14.64
N PRO A 61 3.04 4.55 -15.35
CA PRO A 61 4.37 4.28 -14.82
C PRO A 61 5.19 5.52 -14.47
N VAL A 62 5.08 6.58 -15.28
CA VAL A 62 5.85 7.81 -15.10
C VAL A 62 5.33 8.58 -13.89
N ARG A 63 4.01 8.80 -13.82
CA ARG A 63 3.39 9.50 -12.68
C ARG A 63 3.64 8.76 -11.36
N VAL A 64 3.53 7.44 -11.35
CA VAL A 64 3.83 6.66 -10.14
C VAL A 64 5.31 6.80 -9.76
N GLY A 65 6.22 6.81 -10.73
CA GLY A 65 7.64 7.08 -10.49
C GLY A 65 7.90 8.47 -9.91
N GLU A 66 7.28 9.52 -10.44
CA GLU A 66 7.41 10.89 -9.93
C GLU A 66 6.92 11.02 -8.49
N GLN A 67 5.75 10.45 -8.19
CA GLN A 67 5.16 10.41 -6.84
C GLN A 67 6.07 9.64 -5.87
N ALA A 68 6.56 8.46 -6.27
CA ALA A 68 7.50 7.69 -5.45
C ALA A 68 8.79 8.47 -5.17
N ALA A 69 9.35 9.14 -6.18
CA ALA A 69 10.60 9.89 -6.06
C ALA A 69 10.50 11.05 -5.06
N VAL A 70 9.44 11.87 -5.11
CA VAL A 70 9.26 12.97 -4.14
C VAL A 70 8.95 12.46 -2.74
N TRP A 71 8.19 11.37 -2.63
CA TRP A 71 7.90 10.73 -1.34
C TRP A 71 9.19 10.20 -0.69
N ILE A 72 10.04 9.52 -1.46
CA ILE A 72 11.33 8.98 -1.01
C ILE A 72 12.24 10.09 -0.52
N ARG A 73 12.39 11.18 -1.29
CA ARG A 73 13.20 12.33 -0.87
C ARG A 73 12.71 12.92 0.44
N GLY A 74 11.41 13.19 0.55
CA GLY A 74 10.82 13.73 1.78
C GLY A 74 11.09 12.82 2.99
N LEU A 75 10.91 11.51 2.86
CA LEU A 75 11.18 10.54 3.92
C LEU A 75 12.66 10.53 4.34
N GLN A 76 13.55 10.44 3.35
CA GLN A 76 14.99 10.22 3.55
C GLN A 76 15.73 11.46 4.04
N GLU A 77 15.35 12.65 3.59
CA GLU A 77 15.86 13.92 4.14
C GLU A 77 15.51 14.07 5.63
N HIS A 78 14.45 13.40 6.09
CA HIS A 78 14.03 13.35 7.49
C HIS A 78 14.51 12.07 8.20
N GLY A 79 15.61 11.49 7.70
CA GLY A 79 16.43 10.51 8.39
C GLY A 79 15.91 9.08 8.45
N VAL A 80 14.90 8.76 7.63
CA VAL A 80 14.35 7.39 7.55
C VAL A 80 14.71 6.77 6.20
N LEU A 81 15.35 5.60 6.24
CA LEU A 81 15.65 4.78 5.07
C LEU A 81 14.35 4.39 4.35
N GLY A 82 14.23 4.76 3.07
CA GLY A 82 13.11 4.38 2.21
C GLY A 82 13.27 3.00 1.57
N CYS A 83 12.16 2.41 1.16
CA CYS A 83 12.10 1.09 0.53
C CYS A 83 11.09 1.04 -0.62
N ALA A 84 11.58 1.04 -1.85
CA ALA A 84 10.71 0.86 -3.03
C ALA A 84 10.23 -0.59 -3.13
N LYS A 85 8.92 -0.81 -3.29
CA LYS A 85 8.34 -2.17 -3.28
C LYS A 85 7.10 -2.37 -4.17
N HIS A 86 6.81 -3.56 -4.68
CA HIS A 86 7.53 -4.83 -4.49
C HIS A 86 8.19 -5.22 -5.82
N TYR A 87 9.51 -5.12 -5.92
CA TYR A 87 10.25 -5.29 -7.17
C TYR A 87 10.09 -6.71 -7.73
N PRO A 88 9.95 -6.89 -9.07
CA PRO A 88 9.89 -5.87 -10.13
C PRO A 88 8.48 -5.31 -10.42
N GLY A 89 7.50 -5.59 -9.55
CA GLY A 89 6.14 -5.04 -9.63
C GLY A 89 5.07 -6.09 -9.37
N HIS A 90 4.19 -5.83 -8.39
CA HIS A 90 3.06 -6.71 -8.02
C HIS A 90 1.78 -6.41 -8.82
N GLY A 91 1.78 -5.33 -9.61
CA GLY A 91 0.59 -4.75 -10.23
C GLY A 91 -0.25 -5.66 -11.13
N ARG A 92 0.39 -6.64 -11.79
CA ARG A 92 -0.25 -7.57 -12.74
C ARG A 92 -0.80 -8.85 -12.11
N THR A 93 -0.63 -9.05 -10.82
CA THR A 93 -1.07 -10.29 -10.18
C THR A 93 -2.60 -10.34 -10.10
N THR A 94 -3.16 -11.53 -10.25
CA THR A 94 -4.59 -11.83 -10.02
C THR A 94 -4.83 -12.65 -8.76
N GLN A 95 -3.74 -13.02 -8.08
CA GLN A 95 -3.73 -13.84 -6.87
C GLN A 95 -2.93 -13.13 -5.79
N ASP A 96 -3.29 -13.36 -4.53
CA ASP A 96 -2.62 -12.77 -3.38
C ASP A 96 -1.39 -13.60 -2.98
N SER A 97 -0.21 -12.97 -2.94
CA SER A 97 1.05 -13.63 -2.54
C SER A 97 1.08 -14.07 -1.08
N HIS A 98 0.17 -13.55 -0.25
CA HIS A 98 0.00 -14.02 1.11
C HIS A 98 -0.62 -15.43 1.18
N ALA A 99 -1.34 -15.86 0.13
CA ALA A 99 -2.07 -17.12 0.09
C ALA A 99 -1.47 -18.16 -0.89
N THR A 100 -0.67 -17.73 -1.86
CA THR A 100 -0.05 -18.58 -2.89
C THR A 100 1.19 -17.90 -3.48
N LEU A 101 1.83 -18.51 -4.48
CA LEU A 101 2.84 -17.86 -5.33
C LEU A 101 2.17 -17.36 -6.63
N PRO A 102 1.93 -16.05 -6.80
CA PRO A 102 1.37 -15.51 -8.02
C PRO A 102 2.35 -15.66 -9.19
N ARG A 103 1.82 -15.82 -10.40
CA ARG A 103 2.59 -15.93 -11.64
C ARG A 103 2.17 -14.85 -12.62
N VAL A 104 3.13 -14.09 -13.15
CA VAL A 104 2.92 -13.01 -14.12
C VAL A 104 3.63 -13.39 -15.43
N PRO A 105 2.90 -13.77 -16.50
CA PRO A 105 3.49 -14.22 -17.76
C PRO A 105 3.85 -13.04 -18.71
N ALA A 106 4.07 -11.84 -18.18
CA ALA A 106 4.54 -10.71 -19.00
C ALA A 106 6.00 -10.95 -19.44
N THR A 107 6.35 -10.44 -20.61
CA THR A 107 7.73 -10.55 -21.12
C THR A 107 8.68 -9.64 -20.34
N PRO A 108 10.00 -9.92 -20.34
CA PRO A 108 10.98 -9.06 -19.68
C PRO A 108 10.92 -7.62 -20.18
N SER A 109 10.81 -7.43 -21.50
CA SER A 109 10.71 -6.09 -22.10
C SER A 109 9.49 -5.32 -21.62
N GLU A 110 8.33 -5.97 -21.49
CA GLU A 110 7.12 -5.32 -20.98
C GLU A 110 7.27 -4.94 -19.50
N LEU A 111 7.81 -5.84 -18.67
CA LEU A 111 8.05 -5.57 -17.25
C LEU A 111 9.06 -4.43 -17.07
N GLN A 112 10.15 -4.44 -17.83
CA GLN A 112 11.19 -3.42 -17.77
C GLN A 112 10.67 -2.03 -18.20
N GLN A 113 9.85 -1.97 -19.25
CA GLN A 113 9.33 -0.69 -19.77
C GLN A 113 8.15 -0.13 -18.96
N VAL A 114 7.43 -0.97 -18.21
CA VAL A 114 6.20 -0.58 -17.51
C VAL A 114 6.34 -0.74 -16.01
N ASP A 115 6.43 -1.97 -15.51
CA ASP A 115 6.38 -2.30 -14.09
C ASP A 115 7.63 -1.85 -13.31
N VAL A 116 8.80 -1.88 -13.97
CA VAL A 116 10.09 -1.47 -13.38
C VAL A 116 10.28 0.04 -13.41
N THR A 117 9.59 0.77 -14.29
CA THR A 117 9.75 2.22 -14.46
C THR A 117 9.68 3.00 -13.14
N PRO A 118 8.69 2.80 -12.24
CA PRO A 118 8.68 3.48 -10.94
C PRO A 118 9.91 3.21 -10.07
N PHE A 119 10.51 2.01 -10.16
CA PHE A 119 11.73 1.67 -9.44
C PHE A 119 12.94 2.42 -10.00
N GLU A 120 13.02 2.67 -11.30
CA GLU A 120 14.08 3.53 -11.86
C GLU A 120 14.01 4.94 -11.29
N TYR A 121 12.81 5.50 -11.15
CA TYR A 121 12.61 6.82 -10.54
C TYR A 121 13.00 6.80 -9.06
N ALA A 122 12.64 5.75 -8.32
CA ALA A 122 13.03 5.57 -6.93
C ALA A 122 14.57 5.49 -6.77
N ILE A 123 15.25 4.73 -7.63
CA ILE A 123 16.71 4.60 -7.64
C ILE A 123 17.37 5.94 -7.98
N ARG A 124 16.89 6.65 -9.01
CA ARG A 124 17.39 8.00 -9.36
C ARG A 124 17.13 9.03 -8.24
N ALA A 125 16.08 8.84 -7.44
CA ALA A 125 15.80 9.64 -6.25
C ALA A 125 16.68 9.26 -5.04
N GLY A 126 17.52 8.23 -5.16
CA GLY A 126 18.44 7.80 -4.12
C GLY A 126 17.79 6.91 -3.07
N VAL A 127 16.75 6.13 -3.40
CA VAL A 127 16.14 5.19 -2.45
C VAL A 127 17.21 4.27 -1.85
N GLY A 128 17.24 4.13 -0.52
CA GLY A 128 18.30 3.35 0.12
C GLY A 128 18.01 1.84 0.18
N SER A 129 16.77 1.41 -0.06
CA SER A 129 16.43 -0.02 -0.13
C SER A 129 15.36 -0.35 -1.17
N VAL A 130 15.33 -1.60 -1.61
CA VAL A 130 14.32 -2.17 -2.50
C VAL A 130 13.84 -3.50 -1.93
N MET A 131 12.53 -3.68 -1.83
CA MET A 131 11.93 -4.95 -1.40
C MET A 131 11.52 -5.77 -2.62
N SER A 132 12.04 -6.99 -2.71
CA SER A 132 11.71 -7.94 -3.78
C SER A 132 10.48 -8.78 -3.46
N ALA A 133 9.61 -8.98 -4.46
CA ALA A 133 8.33 -9.66 -4.32
C ALA A 133 8.44 -11.19 -4.31
N PHE A 134 7.55 -11.84 -3.55
CA PHE A 134 7.25 -13.27 -3.75
C PHE A 134 6.23 -13.48 -4.88
N VAL A 135 6.64 -13.14 -6.11
CA VAL A 135 5.89 -13.31 -7.37
C VAL A 135 6.83 -13.92 -8.41
N ALA A 136 6.35 -14.88 -9.19
CA ALA A 136 7.14 -15.53 -10.24
C ALA A 136 6.84 -14.95 -11.63
N TYR A 137 7.88 -14.76 -12.44
CA TYR A 137 7.81 -14.17 -13.78
C TYR A 137 8.40 -15.17 -14.80
N PRO A 138 7.66 -16.23 -15.19
CA PRO A 138 8.21 -17.35 -15.96
C PRO A 138 8.78 -16.98 -17.33
N ASN A 139 8.35 -15.86 -17.92
CA ASN A 139 8.89 -15.37 -19.19
C ASN A 139 10.17 -14.55 -19.01
N TRP A 140 10.55 -14.20 -17.77
CA TRP A 140 11.84 -13.59 -17.41
C TRP A 140 12.78 -14.60 -16.76
N ASP A 141 12.31 -15.34 -15.77
CA ASP A 141 13.03 -16.47 -15.20
C ASP A 141 12.29 -17.78 -15.53
N PRO A 142 12.73 -18.53 -16.57
CA PRO A 142 12.11 -19.80 -16.96
C PRO A 142 12.13 -20.89 -15.89
N ALA A 143 13.00 -20.78 -14.87
CA ALA A 143 12.97 -21.68 -13.72
C ALA A 143 11.72 -21.47 -12.86
N GLY A 144 10.98 -20.37 -13.08
CA GLY A 144 9.71 -20.07 -12.43
C GLY A 144 9.86 -19.76 -10.94
N ARG A 145 11.04 -19.27 -10.52
CA ARG A 145 11.29 -18.83 -9.14
C ARG A 145 10.57 -17.50 -8.90
N ALA A 146 10.31 -17.21 -7.63
CA ALA A 146 9.89 -15.87 -7.24
C ALA A 146 11.04 -14.87 -7.47
N ALA A 147 10.73 -13.59 -7.71
CA ALA A 147 11.75 -12.55 -7.94
C ALA A 147 12.81 -12.52 -6.85
N SER A 148 12.43 -12.68 -5.57
CA SER A 148 13.38 -12.72 -4.44
C SER A 148 14.36 -13.89 -4.43
N PHE A 149 14.17 -14.87 -5.32
CA PHE A 149 15.04 -16.04 -5.49
C PHE A 149 15.64 -16.13 -6.91
N SER A 150 15.43 -15.12 -7.78
CA SER A 150 15.90 -15.14 -9.17
C SER A 150 17.14 -14.25 -9.33
N PRO A 151 18.32 -14.86 -9.61
CA PRO A 151 19.52 -14.11 -9.95
C PRO A 151 19.36 -13.25 -11.21
N GLU A 152 18.51 -13.65 -12.16
CA GLU A 152 18.28 -12.89 -13.40
C GLU A 152 17.52 -11.59 -13.14
N ILE A 153 16.51 -11.65 -12.27
CA ILE A 153 15.66 -10.49 -11.93
C ILE A 153 16.40 -9.53 -10.97
N LEU A 154 17.06 -10.08 -9.94
CA LEU A 154 17.85 -9.28 -8.99
C LEU A 154 19.16 -8.78 -9.62
N GLY A 155 19.78 -9.56 -10.52
CA GLY A 155 20.92 -9.11 -11.32
C GLY A 155 20.56 -7.93 -12.22
N TYR A 156 19.36 -7.88 -12.80
CA TYR A 156 18.92 -6.69 -13.54
C TYR A 156 18.87 -5.44 -12.64
N LEU A 157 18.37 -5.57 -11.40
CA LEU A 157 18.34 -4.48 -10.43
C LEU A 157 19.77 -4.01 -10.08
N ARG A 158 20.67 -4.95 -9.79
CA ARG A 158 22.07 -4.65 -9.42
C ARG A 158 22.87 -4.08 -10.58
N ASP A 159 22.88 -4.79 -11.71
CA ASP A 159 23.82 -4.56 -12.80
C ASP A 159 23.28 -3.55 -13.81
N THR A 160 22.00 -3.70 -14.20
CA THR A 160 21.42 -2.84 -15.25
C THR A 160 20.93 -1.51 -14.67
N LEU A 161 20.25 -1.55 -13.52
CA LEU A 161 19.76 -0.35 -12.84
C LEU A 161 20.80 0.27 -11.89
N ASN A 162 21.97 -0.37 -11.73
CA ASN A 162 23.08 0.10 -10.89
C ASN A 162 22.65 0.40 -9.43
N PHE A 163 21.82 -0.47 -8.85
CA PHE A 163 21.31 -0.29 -7.50
C PHE A 163 22.31 -0.79 -6.44
N GLY A 164 22.92 0.14 -5.71
CA GLY A 164 23.88 -0.13 -4.63
C GLY A 164 23.30 -0.11 -3.20
N GLY A 165 21.97 0.00 -3.04
CA GLY A 165 21.33 -0.01 -1.72
C GLY A 165 21.00 -1.43 -1.22
N LEU A 166 20.25 -1.52 -0.12
CA LEU A 166 19.81 -2.79 0.43
C LEU A 166 18.72 -3.44 -0.41
N VAL A 167 18.90 -4.71 -0.81
CA VAL A 167 17.81 -5.54 -1.34
C VAL A 167 17.28 -6.42 -0.21
N VAL A 168 16.01 -6.24 0.13
CA VAL A 168 15.34 -7.00 1.19
C VAL A 168 14.27 -7.91 0.60
N THR A 169 14.09 -9.10 1.16
CA THR A 169 12.92 -9.93 0.78
C THR A 169 11.63 -9.30 1.29
N ASP A 170 10.49 -9.58 0.64
CA ASP A 170 9.20 -9.48 1.32
C ASP A 170 9.14 -10.47 2.52
N ALA A 171 8.07 -10.46 3.30
CA ALA A 171 7.98 -11.23 4.54
C ALA A 171 7.99 -12.76 4.30
N LEU A 172 8.99 -13.46 4.86
CA LEU A 172 9.19 -14.91 4.71
C LEU A 172 8.09 -15.77 5.35
N ILE A 173 7.18 -15.17 6.12
CA ILE A 173 5.97 -15.81 6.60
C ILE A 173 4.88 -16.00 5.53
N MET A 174 5.02 -15.34 4.38
CA MET A 174 4.03 -15.44 3.29
C MET A 174 4.06 -16.79 2.60
N ALA A 175 2.90 -17.26 2.14
CA ALA A 175 2.79 -18.52 1.39
C ALA A 175 3.65 -18.51 0.12
N GLY A 176 3.76 -17.37 -0.57
CA GLY A 176 4.62 -17.21 -1.74
C GLY A 176 6.10 -17.52 -1.46
N ALA A 177 6.61 -17.22 -0.26
CA ALA A 177 7.98 -17.54 0.15
C ALA A 177 8.20 -19.04 0.35
N ARG A 178 7.14 -19.75 0.79
CA ARG A 178 7.17 -21.18 1.18
C ARG A 178 6.77 -22.12 0.05
N ALA A 179 6.34 -21.58 -1.10
CA ALA A 179 5.70 -22.36 -2.15
C ALA A 179 6.63 -23.41 -2.80
N ALA A 180 7.93 -23.15 -2.84
CA ALA A 180 8.90 -24.06 -3.46
C ALA A 180 9.73 -24.85 -2.43
N GLN A 181 10.09 -24.23 -1.31
CA GLN A 181 11.00 -24.80 -0.32
C GLN A 181 10.69 -24.30 1.10
N PRO A 182 11.09 -25.03 2.16
CA PRO A 182 11.05 -24.52 3.53
C PRO A 182 11.91 -23.26 3.69
N VAL A 183 11.48 -22.35 4.57
CA VAL A 183 12.08 -21.02 4.75
C VAL A 183 13.61 -21.05 4.91
N PRO A 184 14.23 -21.90 5.76
CA PRO A 184 15.69 -21.88 5.93
C PRO A 184 16.49 -22.17 4.65
N VAL A 185 15.96 -22.99 3.75
CA VAL A 185 16.61 -23.26 2.46
C VAL A 185 16.32 -22.13 1.47
N ALA A 186 15.09 -21.61 1.48
CA ALA A 186 14.70 -20.47 0.66
C ALA A 186 15.54 -19.21 0.97
N THR A 187 15.90 -18.98 2.23
CA THR A 187 16.76 -17.84 2.62
C THR A 187 18.17 -17.93 2.04
N VAL A 188 18.74 -19.14 1.93
CA VAL A 188 20.03 -19.34 1.25
C VAL A 188 19.92 -18.93 -0.22
N GLY A 189 18.86 -19.39 -0.89
CA GLY A 189 18.58 -19.01 -2.28
C GLY A 189 18.36 -17.49 -2.47
N ALA A 190 17.70 -16.82 -1.53
CA ALA A 190 17.50 -15.37 -1.59
C ALA A 190 18.81 -14.60 -1.50
N VAL A 191 19.69 -14.98 -0.56
CA VAL A 191 21.01 -14.34 -0.41
C VAL A 191 21.89 -14.62 -1.63
N ALA A 192 21.94 -15.87 -2.08
CA ALA A 192 22.68 -16.26 -3.28
C ALA A 192 22.19 -15.54 -4.54
N ALA A 193 20.89 -15.21 -4.62
CA ALA A 193 20.31 -14.47 -5.74
C ALA A 193 20.57 -12.95 -5.71
N GLY A 194 20.92 -12.37 -4.56
CA GLY A 194 21.25 -10.93 -4.44
C GLY A 194 20.51 -10.15 -3.34
N CYS A 195 19.70 -10.80 -2.49
CA CYS A 195 19.12 -10.15 -1.31
C CYS A 195 20.16 -9.99 -0.19
N ASP A 196 20.21 -8.83 0.45
CA ASP A 196 21.10 -8.53 1.59
C ASP A 196 20.40 -8.71 2.94
N ALA A 197 19.08 -8.55 2.97
CA ALA A 197 18.28 -8.66 4.19
C ALA A 197 17.09 -9.60 4.02
N LEU A 198 16.77 -10.34 5.09
CA LEU A 198 15.73 -11.36 5.13
C LEU A 198 14.62 -10.93 6.08
N LEU A 199 13.46 -10.59 5.53
CA LEU A 199 12.37 -10.03 6.34
C LEU A 199 11.51 -11.12 6.98
N TYR A 200 11.34 -11.02 8.29
CA TYR A 200 10.38 -11.78 9.10
C TYR A 200 10.48 -13.31 8.94
N PRO A 201 11.65 -13.94 9.13
CA PRO A 201 11.73 -15.40 9.23
C PRO A 201 11.07 -15.88 10.54
N GLU A 202 10.21 -16.90 10.44
CA GLU A 202 9.48 -17.44 11.60
C GLU A 202 10.42 -18.11 12.62
N ASN A 203 11.49 -18.77 12.14
CA ASN A 203 12.52 -19.41 12.96
C ASN A 203 13.91 -18.88 12.57
N PHE A 204 14.32 -17.78 13.19
CA PHE A 204 15.58 -17.12 12.89
C PHE A 204 16.80 -18.01 13.18
N THR A 205 16.77 -18.83 14.24
CA THR A 205 17.89 -19.71 14.60
C THR A 205 18.19 -20.73 13.50
N SER A 206 17.15 -21.33 12.91
CA SER A 206 17.33 -22.25 11.79
C SER A 206 17.80 -21.55 10.51
N VAL A 207 17.41 -20.29 10.29
CA VAL A 207 17.90 -19.47 9.18
C VAL A 207 19.40 -19.20 9.34
N VAL A 208 19.84 -18.74 10.52
CA VAL A 208 21.27 -18.49 10.81
C VAL A 208 22.09 -19.75 10.56
N ALA A 209 21.69 -20.88 11.14
CA ALA A 209 22.40 -22.14 10.95
C ALA A 209 22.44 -22.61 9.48
N ALA A 210 21.43 -22.26 8.67
CA ALA A 210 21.42 -22.57 7.25
C ALA A 210 22.39 -21.67 6.46
N LEU A 211 22.41 -20.37 6.77
CA LEU A 211 23.36 -19.42 6.16
C LEU A 211 24.81 -19.78 6.51
N ASP A 212 25.11 -20.09 7.78
CA ASP A 212 26.46 -20.48 8.23
C ASP A 212 27.01 -21.69 7.46
N ARG A 213 26.15 -22.66 7.12
CA ARG A 213 26.55 -23.83 6.33
C ARG A 213 26.71 -23.53 4.84
N ALA A 214 26.00 -22.54 4.33
CA ALA A 214 25.95 -22.22 2.91
C ALA A 214 27.05 -21.26 2.47
N VAL A 215 27.61 -20.44 3.37
CA VAL A 215 28.73 -19.55 3.05
C VAL A 215 29.97 -20.36 2.68
N GLY A 216 30.55 -20.04 1.52
CA GLY A 216 31.65 -20.79 0.90
C GLY A 216 31.19 -21.98 0.04
N ALA A 217 29.89 -22.28 0.01
CA ALA A 217 29.27 -23.31 -0.82
C ALA A 217 28.20 -22.69 -1.73
N GLU A 218 26.92 -22.78 -1.38
CA GLU A 218 25.82 -22.22 -2.16
C GLU A 218 25.82 -20.68 -2.20
N ILE A 219 26.36 -20.04 -1.15
CA ILE A 219 26.62 -18.59 -1.10
C ILE A 219 28.13 -18.41 -1.17
N SER A 220 28.64 -17.73 -2.20
CA SER A 220 30.07 -17.42 -2.25
C SER A 220 30.45 -16.48 -1.10
N ALA A 221 31.68 -16.61 -0.57
CA ALA A 221 32.16 -15.70 0.48
C ALA A 221 32.05 -14.22 0.06
N ALA A 222 32.39 -13.92 -1.20
CA ALA A 222 32.26 -12.58 -1.75
C ALA A 222 30.81 -12.06 -1.74
N ARG A 223 29.81 -12.91 -2.02
CA ARG A 223 28.39 -12.50 -1.96
C ARG A 223 27.94 -12.23 -0.53
N ALA A 224 28.42 -13.01 0.44
CA ALA A 224 28.15 -12.78 1.85
C ALA A 224 28.77 -11.45 2.33
N ASP A 225 30.05 -11.21 1.98
CA ASP A 225 30.75 -9.96 2.30
C ASP A 225 30.07 -8.74 1.67
N GLU A 226 29.61 -8.85 0.43
CA GLU A 226 28.84 -7.80 -0.25
C GLU A 226 27.52 -7.47 0.48
N ALA A 227 26.75 -8.49 0.88
CA ALA A 227 25.52 -8.29 1.63
C ALA A 227 25.76 -7.55 2.96
N LEU A 228 26.83 -7.93 3.68
CA LEU A 228 27.23 -7.28 4.92
C LEU A 228 27.72 -5.84 4.68
N ALA A 229 28.49 -5.59 3.62
CA ALA A 229 28.93 -4.25 3.27
C ALA A 229 27.76 -3.30 3.01
N HIS A 230 26.75 -3.73 2.23
CA HIS A 230 25.53 -2.92 2.02
C HIS A 230 24.79 -2.63 3.32
N TYR A 231 24.76 -3.60 4.25
CA TYR A 231 24.15 -3.43 5.56
C TYR A 231 24.93 -2.43 6.43
N ASP A 232 26.25 -2.53 6.47
CA ASP A 232 27.12 -1.60 7.21
C ASP A 232 27.03 -0.18 6.65
N ASP A 233 27.02 -0.02 5.33
CA ASP A 233 26.82 1.26 4.65
C ASP A 233 25.47 1.89 5.04
N ALA A 234 24.40 1.09 5.05
CA ALA A 234 23.09 1.54 5.50
C ALA A 234 23.09 1.90 7.00
N LEU A 235 23.77 1.15 7.86
CA LEU A 235 23.89 1.48 9.28
C LEU A 235 24.60 2.82 9.48
N VAL A 236 25.72 3.04 8.79
CA VAL A 236 26.47 4.30 8.85
C VAL A 236 25.62 5.47 8.38
N ALA A 237 24.87 5.30 7.28
CA ALA A 237 24.06 6.37 6.72
C ALA A 237 22.80 6.71 7.55
N TRP A 238 22.17 5.73 8.20
CA TRP A 238 20.80 5.90 8.74
C TRP A 238 20.67 5.78 10.27
N THR A 239 21.73 5.37 10.99
CA THR A 239 21.66 5.16 12.44
C THR A 239 22.03 6.41 13.24
N ALA A 240 23.15 7.05 12.92
CA ALA A 240 23.73 8.14 13.70
C ALA A 240 23.30 9.54 13.23
N LEU A 241 22.05 9.68 12.78
CA LEU A 241 21.52 10.96 12.32
C LEU A 241 21.12 11.86 13.51
N PRO A 242 21.31 13.19 13.41
CA PRO A 242 20.93 14.12 14.47
C PRO A 242 19.45 13.99 14.83
N ASP A 243 19.14 14.16 16.11
CA ASP A 243 17.76 14.34 16.56
C ASP A 243 17.17 15.59 15.90
N GLN A 244 15.95 15.44 15.36
CA GLN A 244 15.21 16.51 14.68
C GLN A 244 14.22 17.21 15.63
N GLY A 245 14.12 16.74 16.88
CA GLY A 245 13.19 17.25 17.87
C GLY A 245 11.79 16.66 17.74
N GLU A 246 10.88 17.13 18.59
CA GLU A 246 9.48 16.70 18.59
C GLU A 246 8.73 17.29 17.39
N PRO A 247 8.00 16.46 16.60
CA PRO A 247 7.22 16.94 15.48
C PRO A 247 6.03 17.81 15.94
N ASP A 248 5.65 18.79 15.12
CA ASP A 248 4.37 19.49 15.31
C ASP A 248 3.21 18.63 14.79
N LEU A 249 2.73 17.74 15.67
CA LEU A 249 1.62 16.84 15.35
C LEU A 249 0.31 17.57 15.04
N SER A 250 0.15 18.81 15.52
CA SER A 250 -1.05 19.61 15.24
C SER A 250 -1.03 20.10 13.79
N ASP A 251 0.10 20.66 13.36
CA ASP A 251 0.28 21.12 11.98
C ASP A 251 0.26 19.96 10.98
N HIS A 252 0.89 18.82 11.31
CA HIS A 252 0.80 17.61 10.50
C HIS A 252 -0.64 17.10 10.37
N ALA A 253 -1.42 17.12 11.46
CA ALA A 253 -2.83 16.73 11.43
C ALA A 253 -3.67 17.69 10.59
N ALA A 254 -3.44 19.01 10.70
CA ALA A 254 -4.13 20.02 9.89
C ALA A 254 -3.81 19.86 8.40
N PHE A 255 -2.56 19.61 8.04
CA PHE A 255 -2.14 19.29 6.68
C PHE A 255 -2.87 18.05 6.16
N ALA A 256 -2.86 16.96 6.94
CA ALA A 256 -3.51 15.72 6.57
C ALA A 256 -5.03 15.88 6.38
N ASP A 257 -5.69 16.63 7.24
CA ASP A 257 -7.12 16.94 7.13
C ASP A 257 -7.44 17.73 5.85
N GLY A 258 -6.65 18.75 5.54
CA GLY A 258 -6.79 19.52 4.30
C GLY A 258 -6.59 18.67 3.04
N LEU A 259 -5.60 17.78 3.07
CA LEU A 259 -5.33 16.87 1.95
C LEU A 259 -6.44 15.82 1.78
N ALA A 260 -6.97 15.29 2.88
CA ALA A 260 -8.09 14.35 2.86
C ALA A 260 -9.38 15.01 2.33
N ASP A 261 -9.63 16.27 2.68
CA ASP A 261 -10.78 17.04 2.18
C ASP A 261 -10.67 17.28 0.67
N ARG A 262 -9.47 17.59 0.16
CA ARG A 262 -9.20 17.71 -1.28
C ARG A 262 -9.37 16.37 -2.02
N ALA A 263 -8.96 15.27 -1.40
CA ALA A 263 -9.02 13.93 -2.00
C ALA A 263 -10.45 13.36 -2.11
N ALA A 264 -11.37 13.80 -1.25
CA ALA A 264 -12.76 13.36 -1.25
C ALA A 264 -13.56 13.99 -2.39
N HIS A 265 -14.05 13.18 -3.34
CA HIS A 265 -14.74 13.68 -4.53
C HIS A 265 -15.85 12.73 -5.01
N LEU A 266 -16.80 13.25 -5.79
CA LEU A 266 -17.86 12.44 -6.37
C LEU A 266 -17.34 11.66 -7.57
N VAL A 267 -17.60 10.36 -7.59
CA VAL A 267 -17.34 9.47 -8.74
C VAL A 267 -18.61 9.05 -9.46
N ARG A 268 -19.78 9.46 -8.95
CA ARG A 268 -21.09 9.27 -9.58
C ARG A 268 -22.08 10.31 -9.09
N GLY A 269 -22.88 10.82 -10.01
CA GLY A 269 -24.01 11.71 -9.73
C GLY A 269 -23.59 13.08 -9.20
N ASP A 270 -24.57 13.97 -9.05
CA ASP A 270 -24.36 15.31 -8.52
C ASP A 270 -24.38 15.31 -6.99
N ALA A 271 -23.77 16.34 -6.40
CA ALA A 271 -23.78 16.54 -4.96
C ALA A 271 -25.21 16.69 -4.44
N PRO A 272 -25.70 15.78 -3.57
CA PRO A 272 -27.05 15.90 -3.04
C PRO A 272 -27.10 16.96 -1.95
N THR A 273 -28.28 17.56 -1.75
CA THR A 273 -28.63 18.16 -0.46
C THR A 273 -28.94 17.04 0.52
N VAL A 274 -28.35 17.08 1.71
CA VAL A 274 -28.51 16.05 2.74
C VAL A 274 -29.53 16.51 3.78
N ARG A 275 -30.62 15.76 3.95
CA ARG A 275 -31.68 16.11 4.93
C ARG A 275 -31.52 15.33 6.23
N ALA A 276 -31.51 16.04 7.35
CA ALA A 276 -31.54 15.45 8.70
C ALA A 276 -32.99 15.19 9.19
N PRO A 277 -33.22 14.33 10.20
CA PRO A 277 -32.26 13.41 10.82
C PRO A 277 -31.75 12.35 9.85
N LEU A 278 -30.54 11.86 10.07
CA LEU A 278 -29.89 10.88 9.20
C LEU A 278 -29.95 9.46 9.76
N THR A 279 -30.18 8.49 8.88
CA THR A 279 -29.84 7.09 9.16
C THR A 279 -28.57 6.76 8.41
N VAL A 280 -27.56 6.30 9.13
CA VAL A 280 -26.31 5.82 8.53
C VAL A 280 -26.33 4.30 8.55
N SER A 281 -26.08 3.68 7.40
CA SER A 281 -25.99 2.23 7.26
C SER A 281 -24.60 1.85 6.80
N ILE A 282 -23.99 0.85 7.43
CA ILE A 282 -22.66 0.36 7.05
C ILE A 282 -22.80 -0.92 6.24
N VAL A 283 -22.09 -0.99 5.12
CA VAL A 283 -21.78 -2.21 4.38
C VAL A 283 -20.28 -2.41 4.50
N ASP A 284 -19.87 -3.36 5.34
CA ASP A 284 -18.46 -3.66 5.58
C ASP A 284 -18.03 -4.91 4.80
N ASP A 285 -17.04 -4.73 3.93
CA ASP A 285 -16.45 -5.75 3.08
C ASP A 285 -14.93 -5.92 3.38
N ASP A 286 -14.46 -5.37 4.50
CA ASP A 286 -13.08 -5.51 4.96
C ASP A 286 -12.89 -6.84 5.68
N VAL A 287 -12.74 -7.90 4.88
CA VAL A 287 -12.57 -9.28 5.33
C VAL A 287 -11.17 -9.80 5.07
N GLY A 288 -10.79 -10.85 5.79
CA GLY A 288 -9.50 -11.55 5.60
C GLY A 288 -8.41 -11.08 6.55
N GLY A 289 -7.40 -11.95 6.69
CA GLY A 289 -6.20 -11.71 7.49
C GLY A 289 -6.42 -11.81 9.01
N PRO A 290 -5.31 -11.84 9.78
CA PRO A 290 -5.37 -11.88 11.25
C PRO A 290 -5.62 -10.51 11.89
N TYR A 291 -5.59 -9.43 11.11
CA TYR A 291 -5.61 -8.06 11.63
C TYR A 291 -7.03 -7.56 11.91
N SER A 292 -7.17 -6.75 12.95
CA SER A 292 -8.43 -6.10 13.29
C SER A 292 -8.88 -5.14 12.20
N VAL A 293 -10.20 -5.04 12.04
CA VAL A 293 -10.83 -3.99 11.22
C VAL A 293 -10.77 -2.67 11.99
N GLY A 294 -10.45 -1.57 11.31
CA GLY A 294 -10.44 -0.23 11.91
C GLY A 294 -11.81 0.23 12.40
N PRO A 295 -11.89 1.33 13.17
CA PRO A 295 -13.15 1.84 13.71
C PRO A 295 -14.15 2.20 12.60
N ARG A 296 -15.46 2.05 12.88
CA ARG A 296 -16.57 2.34 11.94
C ARG A 296 -17.53 3.42 12.44
N ASP A 297 -17.22 3.98 13.59
CA ASP A 297 -17.99 4.97 14.32
C ASP A 297 -17.45 6.39 14.15
N VAL A 298 -16.24 6.59 13.60
CA VAL A 298 -15.63 7.93 13.43
C VAL A 298 -16.51 8.87 12.61
N PHE A 299 -17.06 8.39 11.48
CA PHE A 299 -18.02 9.18 10.68
C PHE A 299 -19.27 9.57 11.52
N HIS A 300 -19.76 8.64 12.34
CA HIS A 300 -20.94 8.88 13.19
C HIS A 300 -20.65 9.88 14.30
N ALA A 301 -19.52 9.72 14.98
CA ALA A 301 -19.05 10.62 16.05
C ALA A 301 -18.89 12.03 15.50
N THR A 302 -18.18 12.19 14.38
CA THR A 302 -17.95 13.50 13.74
C THR A 302 -19.27 14.22 13.40
N LEU A 303 -20.28 13.50 12.89
CA LEU A 303 -21.60 14.09 12.64
C LEU A 303 -22.34 14.48 13.93
N ARG A 304 -22.29 13.64 14.97
CA ARG A 304 -22.94 13.92 16.27
C ARG A 304 -22.31 15.10 16.98
N ASP A 305 -20.98 15.19 16.97
CA ASP A 305 -20.22 16.28 17.60
C ASP A 305 -20.54 17.62 16.92
N ALA A 306 -20.86 17.59 15.61
CA ALA A 306 -21.34 18.74 14.85
C ALA A 306 -22.87 18.99 14.99
N GLY A 307 -23.57 18.27 15.87
CA GLY A 307 -24.99 18.47 16.17
C GLY A 307 -25.97 17.83 15.18
N VAL A 308 -25.52 16.96 14.28
CA VAL A 308 -26.43 16.27 13.34
C VAL A 308 -27.14 15.11 14.01
N ALA A 309 -28.48 15.16 14.05
CA ALA A 309 -29.29 14.11 14.61
C ALA A 309 -29.20 12.81 13.79
N LEU A 310 -28.75 11.72 14.44
CA LEU A 310 -28.71 10.37 13.86
C LEU A 310 -29.80 9.49 14.46
N VAL A 311 -30.60 8.83 13.60
CA VAL A 311 -31.72 7.94 13.99
C VAL A 311 -31.51 6.51 13.49
N GLN A 312 -31.86 5.52 14.32
CA GLN A 312 -31.65 4.10 14.02
C GLN A 312 -32.51 3.56 12.86
N ARG A 313 -33.70 4.14 12.64
CA ARG A 313 -34.61 3.78 11.55
C ARG A 313 -35.03 5.03 10.80
N ALA A 314 -34.88 4.99 9.48
CA ALA A 314 -35.36 6.07 8.63
C ALA A 314 -36.89 6.05 8.62
N THR A 315 -37.53 7.22 8.79
CA THR A 315 -38.99 7.37 8.68
C THR A 315 -39.45 7.43 7.21
N GLY A 316 -38.51 7.43 6.25
CA GLY A 316 -38.75 7.31 4.81
C GLY A 316 -37.47 7.06 3.99
N ASN A 317 -37.63 6.78 2.69
CA ASN A 317 -36.54 6.45 1.74
C ASN A 317 -35.62 7.64 1.36
N ARG A 318 -35.57 8.75 2.10
CA ARG A 318 -34.81 9.97 1.70
C ARG A 318 -33.96 10.57 2.82
N GLN A 319 -33.55 9.76 3.80
CA GLN A 319 -32.72 10.19 4.95
C GLN A 319 -31.46 9.33 5.15
N ARG A 320 -31.17 8.42 4.21
CA ARG A 320 -30.10 7.42 4.39
C ARG A 320 -28.79 7.83 3.72
N ILE A 321 -27.69 7.67 4.45
CA ILE A 321 -26.33 7.60 3.92
C ILE A 321 -25.81 6.18 4.11
N ILE A 322 -25.15 5.63 3.09
CA ILE A 322 -24.53 4.29 3.17
C ILE A 322 -23.02 4.46 3.17
N LEU A 323 -22.34 3.90 4.16
CA LEU A 323 -20.88 3.81 4.20
C LEU A 323 -20.48 2.42 3.69
N VAL A 324 -19.64 2.37 2.66
CA VAL A 324 -19.11 1.12 2.08
C VAL A 324 -17.63 1.05 2.36
N TYR A 325 -17.22 0.10 3.19
CA TYR A 325 -15.81 -0.19 3.48
C TYR A 325 -15.39 -1.40 2.66
N ALA A 326 -14.37 -1.24 1.82
CA ALA A 326 -13.91 -2.30 0.92
C ALA A 326 -12.42 -2.13 0.55
N GLU A 327 -11.57 -2.04 1.56
CA GLU A 327 -10.12 -1.90 1.43
C GLU A 327 -9.48 -3.18 0.84
N PRO A 328 -8.34 -3.04 0.15
CA PRO A 328 -7.47 -4.18 -0.13
C PRO A 328 -6.88 -4.68 1.19
N ARG A 329 -6.99 -5.98 1.46
CA ARG A 329 -6.43 -6.61 2.65
C ARG A 329 -5.73 -7.91 2.29
N SER A 330 -4.58 -8.16 2.92
CA SER A 330 -3.91 -9.45 2.84
C SER A 330 -4.88 -10.57 3.24
N TRP A 331 -4.86 -11.68 2.50
CA TRP A 331 -5.77 -12.82 2.63
C TRP A 331 -7.26 -12.54 2.32
N LYS A 332 -7.62 -11.35 1.79
CA LYS A 332 -8.98 -11.10 1.27
C LYS A 332 -9.23 -11.92 0.00
N GLY A 333 -8.20 -12.08 -0.83
CA GLY A 333 -8.23 -12.94 -2.03
C GLY A 333 -9.16 -12.47 -3.16
N ARG A 334 -9.69 -11.25 -3.10
CA ARG A 334 -10.58 -10.70 -4.14
C ARG A 334 -10.49 -9.18 -4.22
N ALA A 335 -10.56 -8.65 -5.44
CA ALA A 335 -10.63 -7.22 -5.70
C ALA A 335 -12.06 -6.65 -5.64
N ASP A 336 -13.05 -7.45 -6.01
CA ASP A 336 -14.46 -7.02 -6.09
C ASP A 336 -15.18 -7.12 -4.74
N LEU A 337 -16.34 -6.49 -4.61
CA LEU A 337 -17.24 -6.63 -3.45
C LEU A 337 -17.80 -8.06 -3.36
N GLY A 338 -17.93 -8.56 -2.12
CA GLY A 338 -18.44 -9.89 -1.85
C GLY A 338 -19.94 -10.01 -2.11
N ALA A 339 -20.42 -11.24 -2.29
CA ALA A 339 -21.85 -11.50 -2.56
C ALA A 339 -22.77 -10.93 -1.48
N ARG A 340 -22.38 -11.03 -0.20
CA ARG A 340 -23.11 -10.47 0.95
C ARG A 340 -23.22 -8.95 0.86
N SER A 341 -22.12 -8.26 0.57
CA SER A 341 -22.03 -6.80 0.44
C SER A 341 -22.86 -6.32 -0.76
N ARG A 342 -22.76 -6.99 -1.91
CA ARG A 342 -23.57 -6.69 -3.10
C ARG A 342 -25.07 -6.89 -2.84
N ALA A 343 -25.45 -7.93 -2.10
CA ALA A 343 -26.85 -8.15 -1.72
C ALA A 343 -27.36 -7.06 -0.75
N ALA A 344 -26.55 -6.66 0.23
CA ALA A 344 -26.88 -5.56 1.14
C ALA A 344 -27.06 -4.24 0.38
N LEU A 345 -26.17 -3.93 -0.58
CA LEU A 345 -26.25 -2.73 -1.40
C LEU A 345 -27.51 -2.70 -2.28
N ARG A 346 -27.88 -3.83 -2.92
CA ARG A 346 -29.15 -3.92 -3.67
C ARG A 346 -30.38 -3.59 -2.83
N ARG A 347 -30.35 -3.92 -1.54
CA ARG A 347 -31.44 -3.61 -0.60
C ARG A 347 -31.39 -2.16 -0.09
N LEU A 348 -30.20 -1.65 0.20
CA LEU A 348 -30.04 -0.38 0.93
C LEU A 348 -30.01 0.85 0.02
N VAL A 349 -29.39 0.74 -1.17
CA VAL A 349 -29.16 1.86 -2.09
C VAL A 349 -30.46 2.46 -2.65
N PRO A 350 -31.49 1.66 -2.99
CA PRO A 350 -32.82 2.21 -3.27
C PRO A 350 -33.35 2.96 -2.04
N GLY A 351 -33.25 4.30 -2.05
CA GLY A 351 -33.61 5.16 -0.92
C GLY A 351 -32.43 5.76 -0.13
N ALA A 352 -31.21 5.64 -0.64
CA ALA A 352 -30.07 6.42 -0.14
C ALA A 352 -29.97 7.76 -0.87
N GLN A 353 -29.64 8.82 -0.10
CA GLN A 353 -29.28 10.13 -0.64
C GLN A 353 -27.85 10.15 -1.17
N LEU A 354 -26.97 9.38 -0.52
CA LEU A 354 -25.54 9.32 -0.78
C LEU A 354 -25.00 7.93 -0.40
N VAL A 355 -24.05 7.45 -1.19
CA VAL A 355 -23.13 6.39 -0.79
C VAL A 355 -21.74 7.00 -0.61
N VAL A 356 -21.08 6.68 0.50
CA VAL A 356 -19.67 7.00 0.73
C VAL A 356 -18.88 5.72 0.55
N LEU A 357 -17.92 5.73 -0.36
CA LEU A 357 -17.08 4.60 -0.70
C LEU A 357 -15.68 4.79 -0.11
N PHE A 358 -15.34 3.96 0.87
CA PHE A 358 -14.01 3.82 1.46
C PHE A 358 -13.31 2.60 0.85
N GLY A 359 -12.75 2.77 -0.34
CA GLY A 359 -12.07 1.72 -1.09
C GLY A 359 -11.70 2.20 -2.49
N HIS A 360 -11.42 1.27 -3.40
CA HIS A 360 -11.00 1.61 -4.76
C HIS A 360 -12.15 2.17 -5.63
N PRO A 361 -11.94 3.23 -6.46
CA PRO A 361 -12.97 3.82 -7.33
C PRO A 361 -13.74 2.83 -8.21
N ARG A 362 -13.05 1.79 -8.73
CA ARG A 362 -13.64 0.74 -9.58
C ARG A 362 -14.86 0.05 -8.95
N LEU A 363 -14.94 0.01 -7.61
CA LEU A 363 -16.06 -0.59 -6.88
C LEU A 363 -17.35 0.20 -7.03
N ALA A 364 -17.29 1.47 -7.42
CA ALA A 364 -18.46 2.26 -7.73
C ALA A 364 -19.36 1.51 -8.73
N SER A 365 -18.78 0.93 -9.80
CA SER A 365 -19.53 0.17 -10.82
C SER A 365 -20.35 -1.01 -10.27
N GLN A 366 -20.00 -1.52 -9.08
CA GLN A 366 -20.67 -2.65 -8.43
C GLN A 366 -21.79 -2.23 -7.47
N ILE A 367 -21.88 -0.92 -7.17
CA ILE A 367 -22.96 -0.32 -6.39
C ILE A 367 -24.14 -0.03 -7.34
N PRO A 368 -25.34 -0.58 -7.09
CA PRO A 368 -26.47 -0.49 -8.03
C PRO A 368 -27.11 0.90 -8.06
N GLY A 369 -27.80 1.21 -9.15
CA GLY A 369 -28.61 2.43 -9.28
C GLY A 369 -27.79 3.71 -9.52
N ALA A 370 -28.47 4.84 -9.43
CA ALA A 370 -27.95 6.17 -9.78
C ALA A 370 -27.65 7.07 -8.57
N THR A 371 -27.69 6.53 -7.34
CA THR A 371 -27.37 7.29 -6.13
C THR A 371 -25.96 7.88 -6.23
N PRO A 372 -25.77 9.17 -5.86
CA PRO A 372 -24.44 9.77 -5.84
C PRO A 372 -23.44 8.98 -4.98
N ILE A 373 -22.19 8.89 -5.42
CA ILE A 373 -21.13 8.18 -4.72
C ILE A 373 -19.98 9.15 -4.45
N LEU A 374 -19.75 9.44 -3.17
CA LEU A 374 -18.56 10.13 -2.69
C LEU A 374 -17.45 9.10 -2.47
N LEU A 375 -16.33 9.23 -3.18
CA LEU A 375 -15.14 8.42 -2.96
C LEU A 375 -14.26 9.06 -1.89
N CYS A 376 -13.88 8.27 -0.90
CA CYS A 376 -12.98 8.65 0.18
C CYS A 376 -11.81 7.66 0.36
N TRP A 377 -11.56 6.80 -0.64
CA TRP A 377 -10.37 5.96 -0.83
C TRP A 377 -10.06 4.86 0.21
N HIS A 378 -10.14 5.15 1.51
CA HIS A 378 -9.78 4.23 2.61
C HIS A 378 -10.65 4.50 3.83
N GLY A 379 -10.94 3.48 4.63
CA GLY A 379 -11.77 3.56 5.84
C GLY A 379 -11.05 4.02 7.09
N GLN A 380 -9.86 4.62 6.97
CA GLN A 380 -9.12 5.15 8.12
C GLN A 380 -9.84 6.37 8.74
N PRO A 381 -9.70 6.62 10.05
CA PRO A 381 -10.29 7.76 10.75
C PRO A 381 -10.19 9.10 10.00
N LEU A 382 -9.03 9.44 9.44
CA LEU A 382 -8.82 10.65 8.64
C LEU A 382 -9.85 10.80 7.51
N MET A 383 -9.98 9.77 6.68
CA MET A 383 -10.88 9.80 5.52
C MET A 383 -12.35 9.72 5.94
N GLN A 384 -12.66 9.06 7.07
CA GLN A 384 -14.01 9.10 7.65
C GLN A 384 -14.39 10.52 8.13
N ARG A 385 -13.45 11.25 8.75
CA ARG A 385 -13.67 12.66 9.15
C ARG A 385 -13.86 13.55 7.92
N ALA A 386 -13.04 13.39 6.88
CA ALA A 386 -13.19 14.12 5.62
C ALA A 386 -14.55 13.86 4.96
N ALA A 387 -15.00 12.61 4.92
CA ALA A 387 -16.34 12.26 4.44
C ALA A 387 -17.45 12.94 5.27
N ALA A 388 -17.32 12.96 6.61
CA ALA A 388 -18.28 13.61 7.48
C ALA A 388 -18.31 15.13 7.28
N ARG A 389 -17.15 15.80 7.19
CA ARG A 389 -17.04 17.23 6.86
C ARG A 389 -17.68 17.56 5.52
N TRP A 390 -17.45 16.72 4.50
CA TRP A 390 -18.07 16.87 3.19
C TRP A 390 -19.61 16.81 3.27
N VAL A 391 -20.15 15.90 4.08
CA VAL A 391 -21.60 15.77 4.33
C VAL A 391 -22.12 16.97 5.12
N LEU A 392 -21.42 17.43 6.16
CA LEU A 392 -21.82 18.57 6.99
C LEU A 392 -22.03 19.84 6.16
N GLY A 393 -21.16 20.11 5.19
CA GLY A 393 -21.32 21.23 4.25
C GLY A 393 -22.56 21.14 3.35
N ARG A 394 -23.35 20.07 3.45
CA ARG A 394 -24.55 19.80 2.63
C ARG A 394 -25.79 19.48 3.46
N VAL A 395 -25.68 19.46 4.78
CA VAL A 395 -26.85 19.26 5.66
C VAL A 395 -27.75 20.50 5.62
N ARG A 396 -29.04 20.28 5.43
CA ARG A 396 -30.09 21.30 5.53
C ARG A 396 -31.22 20.88 6.45
#